data_AF-Q5R6K7-F1
#
_entry.id   AF-Q5R6K7-F1
#
_cell.length_a   1.000
_cell.length_b   1.000
_cell.length_c   1.000
_cell.angle_alpha   90.00
_cell.angle_beta   90.00
_cell.angle_gamma   90.00
#
_symmetry.space_group_name_H-M   'P 1'
#
loop_
_entity.id
_entity.type
_entity.pdbx_description
1 polymer ?
#
loop_
_entity_poly.entity_id
_entity_poly.type
_entity_poly.pdbx_seq_one_letter_code
_entity_poly.pdbx_strand_id
1 'polypeptide(L)'
;MSSAAADHWAWLLVLSFVFGCNVLRVLLPSFSSFMSRVLQKDAEQESQMRAEIQDMKQELSTVNMMDEFARYARLERKINKMTDKLKTHVKARTAQLAKIKWVISVAFYVLQAALMISLIWKYYSVPVAVVPSKWITPLDRLVAFPTRVAGGVGITCWILVCNKVVAIVLHPFS
;
A
#
# COMPACT_ATOMS: atom_id res chain seq x y z
N MET A 1 9.96 -38.48 21.64
CA MET A 1 9.57 -37.14 22.14
C MET A 1 10.06 -35.98 21.28
N SER A 2 11.00 -36.18 20.33
CA SER A 2 11.55 -35.08 19.51
C SER A 2 10.70 -34.61 18.32
N SER A 3 9.83 -35.47 17.76
CA SER A 3 9.06 -35.13 16.54
C SER A 3 7.95 -34.12 16.81
N ALA A 4 7.13 -34.35 17.85
CA ALA A 4 6.01 -33.45 18.18
C ALA A 4 6.46 -32.02 18.52
N ALA A 5 7.62 -31.86 19.17
CA ALA A 5 8.19 -30.55 19.45
C ALA A 5 8.67 -29.84 18.17
N ALA A 6 9.30 -30.57 17.25
CA ALA A 6 9.76 -30.03 15.97
C ALA A 6 8.59 -29.54 15.12
N ASP A 7 7.48 -30.29 15.09
CA ASP A 7 6.26 -29.91 14.39
C ASP A 7 5.65 -28.63 14.97
N HIS A 8 5.63 -28.51 16.30
CA HIS A 8 5.12 -27.30 16.98
C HIS A 8 5.95 -26.05 16.65
N TRP A 9 7.28 -26.14 16.70
CA TRP A 9 8.17 -25.04 16.30
C TRP A 9 8.01 -24.67 14.83
N ALA A 10 7.82 -25.66 13.96
CA ALA A 10 7.58 -25.44 12.54
C ALA A 10 6.29 -24.65 12.32
N TRP A 11 5.21 -24.98 13.02
CA TRP A 11 3.95 -24.22 12.98
C TRP A 11 4.07 -22.81 13.55
N LEU A 12 4.79 -22.61 14.66
CA LEU A 12 5.07 -21.27 15.20
C LEU A 12 5.82 -20.41 14.18
N LEU A 13 6.79 -20.99 13.46
CA LEU A 13 7.49 -20.29 12.38
C LEU A 13 6.53 -19.92 11.24
N VAL A 14 5.63 -20.81 10.82
CA VAL A 14 4.61 -20.52 9.81
C VAL A 14 3.71 -19.37 10.27
N LEU A 15 3.21 -19.42 11.50
CA LEU A 15 2.34 -18.38 12.08
C LEU A 15 3.05 -17.03 12.17
N SER A 16 4.29 -17.02 12.66
CA SER A 16 5.13 -15.81 12.71
C SER A 16 5.35 -15.24 11.32
N PHE A 17 5.57 -16.08 10.32
CA PHE A 17 5.80 -15.66 8.95
C PHE A 17 4.54 -15.10 8.28
N VAL A 18 3.39 -15.76 8.49
CA VAL A 18 2.09 -15.27 8.02
C VAL A 18 1.77 -13.93 8.68
N PHE A 19 2.01 -13.80 9.99
CA PHE A 19 1.87 -12.53 10.70
C PHE A 19 2.83 -11.47 10.15
N GLY A 20 4.10 -11.81 9.92
CA GLY A 20 5.10 -10.91 9.34
C GLY A 20 4.72 -10.40 7.95
N CYS A 21 4.23 -11.28 7.07
CA CYS A 21 3.71 -10.90 5.75
C CYS A 21 2.52 -9.94 5.85
N ASN A 22 1.67 -10.14 6.84
CA ASN A 22 0.51 -9.31 7.10
C ASN A 22 0.90 -7.95 7.68
N VAL A 23 1.83 -7.91 8.64
CA VAL A 23 2.44 -6.67 9.14
C VAL A 23 3.10 -5.91 7.99
N LEU A 24 3.79 -6.59 7.07
CA LEU A 24 4.39 -5.95 5.91
C LEU A 24 3.36 -5.24 5.03
N ARG A 25 2.16 -5.81 4.88
CA ARG A 25 1.03 -5.13 4.23
C ARG A 25 0.55 -3.90 5.00
N VAL A 26 0.49 -3.94 6.33
CA VAL A 26 0.16 -2.75 7.17
C VAL A 26 1.18 -1.65 6.97
N LEU A 27 2.44 -2.04 6.82
CA LEU A 27 3.54 -1.11 6.67
C LEU A 27 3.57 -0.46 5.28
N LEU A 28 2.84 -0.97 4.28
CA LEU A 28 2.74 -0.35 2.95
C LEU A 28 2.20 1.10 3.00
N PRO A 29 1.02 1.37 3.60
CA PRO A 29 0.56 2.74 3.84
C PRO A 29 1.54 3.58 4.66
N SER A 30 2.16 3.00 5.68
CA SER A 30 3.14 3.69 6.54
C SER A 30 4.41 4.08 5.77
N PHE A 31 4.87 3.22 4.86
CA PHE A 31 6.00 3.51 3.98
C PHE A 31 5.62 4.55 2.93
N SER A 32 4.40 4.46 2.39
CA SER A 32 3.83 5.46 1.48
C SER A 32 3.69 6.84 2.15
N SER A 33 3.30 6.90 3.42
CA SER A 33 3.19 8.17 4.16
C SER A 33 4.57 8.72 4.50
N PHE A 34 5.54 7.87 4.85
CA PHE A 34 6.94 8.26 5.02
C PHE A 34 7.53 8.86 3.72
N MET A 35 7.31 8.22 2.57
CA MET A 35 7.70 8.76 1.26
C MET A 35 7.00 10.09 0.96
N SER A 36 5.71 10.22 1.32
CA SER A 36 4.98 11.48 1.20
C SER A 36 5.62 12.60 2.04
N ARG A 37 6.11 12.30 3.26
CA ARG A 37 6.82 13.26 4.13
C ARG A 37 8.16 13.69 3.55
N VAL A 38 8.94 12.76 2.99
CA VAL A 38 10.20 13.11 2.31
C VAL A 38 9.92 14.09 1.16
N LEU A 39 8.82 13.86 0.43
CA LEU A 39 8.37 14.73 -0.64
C LEU A 39 7.69 16.04 -0.16
N GLN A 40 7.45 16.23 1.14
CA GLN A 40 6.94 17.52 1.64
C GLN A 40 7.96 18.65 1.49
N LYS A 41 9.25 18.34 1.39
CA LYS A 41 10.28 19.35 1.06
C LYS A 41 9.99 20.03 -0.28
N ASP A 42 9.56 19.29 -1.29
CA ASP A 42 9.14 19.86 -2.57
C ASP A 42 7.81 20.64 -2.44
N ALA A 43 6.98 20.29 -1.47
CA ALA A 43 5.71 20.99 -1.22
C ALA A 43 5.91 22.41 -0.67
N GLU A 44 7.01 22.68 0.03
CA GLU A 44 7.38 24.05 0.43
C GLU A 44 7.64 24.94 -0.79
N GLN A 45 8.36 24.42 -1.79
CA GLN A 45 8.60 25.12 -3.05
C GLN A 45 7.29 25.32 -3.84
N GLU A 46 6.40 24.32 -3.87
CA GLU A 46 5.06 24.46 -4.45
C GLU A 46 4.23 25.52 -3.71
N SER A 47 4.34 25.58 -2.38
CA SER A 47 3.66 26.57 -1.52
C SER A 47 4.17 27.98 -1.79
N GLN A 48 5.49 28.17 -1.87
CA GLN A 48 6.10 29.46 -2.20
C GLN A 48 5.65 29.95 -3.58
N MET A 49 5.68 29.09 -4.59
CA MET A 49 5.24 29.46 -5.94
C MET A 49 3.73 29.78 -5.99
N ARG A 50 2.90 29.12 -5.17
CA ARG A 50 1.48 29.48 -5.00
C ARG A 50 1.32 30.86 -4.38
N ALA A 51 2.10 31.19 -3.36
CA ALA A 51 2.08 32.51 -2.73
C ALA A 51 2.50 33.62 -3.72
N GLU A 52 3.55 33.41 -4.51
CA GLU A 52 3.98 34.34 -5.57
C GLU A 52 2.89 34.54 -6.64
N ILE A 53 2.18 33.48 -7.03
CA ILE A 53 1.05 33.59 -7.97
C ILE A 53 -0.10 34.39 -7.36
N GLN A 54 -0.39 34.21 -6.08
CA GLN A 54 -1.43 34.97 -5.38
C GLN A 54 -1.07 36.45 -5.28
N ASP A 55 0.17 36.77 -4.93
CA ASP A 55 0.70 38.13 -4.87
C ASP A 55 0.59 38.84 -6.23
N MET A 56 1.04 38.20 -7.31
CA MET A 56 0.89 38.76 -8.66
C MET A 56 -0.57 38.92 -9.09
N LYS A 57 -1.47 38.02 -8.68
CA LYS A 57 -2.92 38.16 -8.95
C LYS A 57 -3.52 39.34 -8.20
N GLN A 58 -3.06 39.58 -6.97
CA GLN A 58 -3.45 40.75 -6.19
C GLN A 58 -2.94 42.02 -6.88
N GLU A 59 -1.69 42.06 -7.33
CA GLU A 59 -1.16 43.17 -8.13
C GLU A 59 -2.01 43.39 -9.38
N LEU A 60 -2.37 42.33 -10.11
CA LEU A 60 -3.19 42.43 -11.32
C LEU A 60 -4.57 43.04 -11.04
N SER A 61 -5.16 42.77 -9.88
CA SER A 61 -6.45 43.38 -9.49
C SER A 61 -6.37 44.89 -9.22
N THR A 62 -5.17 45.43 -8.97
CA THR A 62 -4.94 46.86 -8.76
C THR A 62 -4.64 47.62 -10.05
N VAL A 63 -4.34 46.92 -11.15
CA VAL A 63 -3.97 47.52 -12.44
C VAL A 63 -5.23 47.76 -13.27
N ASN A 64 -5.47 49.01 -13.68
CA ASN A 64 -6.58 49.32 -14.58
C ASN A 64 -6.28 48.75 -15.98
N MET A 65 -7.11 47.80 -16.42
CA MET A 65 -6.97 47.15 -17.72
C MET A 65 -7.08 48.12 -18.91
N MET A 66 -7.84 49.21 -18.79
CA MET A 66 -8.05 50.18 -19.87
C MET A 66 -6.86 51.12 -20.04
N ASP A 67 -6.36 51.68 -18.92
CA ASP A 67 -5.28 52.68 -18.94
C ASP A 67 -3.89 52.03 -19.04
N GLU A 68 -3.70 50.90 -18.34
CA GLU A 68 -2.42 50.22 -18.19
C GLU A 68 -2.39 48.85 -18.91
N PHE A 69 -3.08 48.72 -20.04
CA PHE A 69 -3.22 47.45 -20.78
C PHE A 69 -1.88 46.72 -20.99
N ALA A 70 -0.81 47.43 -21.33
CA ALA A 70 0.51 46.84 -21.53
C ALA A 70 1.09 46.21 -20.25
N ARG A 71 0.90 46.86 -19.09
CA ARG A 71 1.32 46.33 -17.78
C ARG A 71 0.43 45.15 -17.38
N TYR A 72 -0.89 45.30 -17.53
CA TYR A 72 -1.87 44.25 -17.29
C TYR A 72 -1.52 42.97 -18.08
N ALA A 73 -1.32 43.08 -19.40
CA ALA A 73 -1.01 41.95 -20.27
C ALA A 73 0.35 41.30 -19.94
N ARG A 74 1.36 42.08 -19.53
CA ARG A 74 2.66 41.54 -19.09
C ARG A 74 2.51 40.74 -17.80
N LEU A 75 1.78 41.28 -16.82
CA LEU A 75 1.54 40.64 -15.55
C LEU A 75 0.69 39.37 -15.70
N GLU A 76 -0.36 39.42 -16.52
CA GLU A 76 -1.18 38.26 -16.86
C GLU A 76 -0.36 37.12 -17.49
N ARG A 77 0.50 37.44 -18.47
CA ARG A 77 1.43 36.44 -19.06
C ARG A 77 2.38 35.85 -18.02
N LYS A 78 2.88 36.66 -17.09
CA LYS A 78 3.75 36.21 -16.00
C LYS A 78 3.01 35.25 -15.06
N ILE A 79 1.77 35.58 -14.69
CA ILE A 79 0.89 34.73 -13.88
C ILE A 79 0.62 33.39 -14.57
N ASN A 80 0.28 33.41 -15.86
CA ASN A 80 0.02 32.19 -16.63
C ASN A 80 1.28 31.32 -16.70
N LYS A 81 2.44 31.90 -16.99
CA LYS A 81 3.73 31.17 -17.04
C LYS A 81 4.08 30.51 -15.70
N MET A 82 3.93 31.23 -14.60
CA MET A 82 4.21 30.69 -13.25
C MET A 82 3.19 29.63 -12.85
N THR A 83 1.92 29.81 -13.22
CA THR A 83 0.84 28.84 -12.98
C THR A 83 1.07 27.54 -13.74
N ASP A 84 1.50 27.61 -15.01
CA ASP A 84 1.80 26.43 -15.82
C ASP A 84 3.05 25.70 -15.30
N LYS A 85 4.06 26.45 -14.85
CA LYS A 85 5.22 25.88 -14.15
C LYS A 85 4.77 25.12 -12.89
N LEU A 86 3.92 25.72 -12.04
CA LEU A 86 3.37 25.03 -10.87
C LEU A 86 2.59 23.76 -11.23
N LYS A 87 1.69 23.84 -12.22
CA LYS A 87 0.90 22.68 -12.65
C LYS A 87 1.79 21.53 -13.17
N THR A 88 2.83 21.85 -13.94
CA THR A 88 3.76 20.84 -14.46
C THR A 88 4.58 20.18 -13.34
N HIS A 89 5.09 20.95 -12.38
CA HIS A 89 5.77 20.41 -11.20
C HIS A 89 4.87 19.49 -10.37
N VAL A 90 3.66 19.94 -10.02
CA VAL A 90 2.69 19.14 -9.24
C VAL A 90 2.31 17.86 -9.98
N LYS A 91 2.09 17.94 -11.31
CA LYS A 91 1.76 16.78 -12.14
C LYS A 91 2.89 15.77 -12.19
N ALA A 92 4.13 16.23 -12.40
CA ALA A 92 5.31 15.38 -12.41
C ALA A 92 5.51 14.69 -11.04
N ARG A 93 5.38 15.42 -9.95
CA ARG A 93 5.48 14.91 -8.57
C ARG A 93 4.40 13.87 -8.27
N THR A 94 3.15 14.15 -8.63
CA THR A 94 2.03 13.21 -8.43
C THR A 94 2.23 11.93 -9.24
N ALA A 95 2.70 12.04 -10.48
CA ALA A 95 3.02 10.88 -11.32
C ALA A 95 4.19 10.07 -10.75
N GLN A 96 5.24 10.72 -10.24
CA GLN A 96 6.36 10.06 -9.57
C GLN A 96 5.92 9.33 -8.31
N LEU A 97 5.09 9.97 -7.46
CA LEU A 97 4.52 9.33 -6.27
C LEU A 97 3.67 8.11 -6.64
N ALA A 98 2.79 8.23 -7.64
CA ALA A 98 1.97 7.12 -8.11
C ALA A 98 2.85 5.96 -8.63
N LYS A 99 3.90 6.27 -9.41
CA LYS A 99 4.86 5.28 -9.91
C LYS A 99 5.60 4.59 -8.76
N ILE A 100 6.12 5.35 -7.80
CA ILE A 100 6.84 4.82 -6.63
C ILE A 100 5.92 3.94 -5.80
N LYS A 101 4.71 4.42 -5.47
CA LYS A 101 3.71 3.63 -4.72
C LYS A 101 3.35 2.34 -5.46
N TRP A 102 3.16 2.40 -6.78
CA TRP A 102 2.86 1.24 -7.59
C TRP A 102 4.01 0.23 -7.61
N VAL A 103 5.24 0.67 -7.87
CA VAL A 103 6.44 -0.19 -7.88
C VAL A 103 6.63 -0.86 -6.52
N ILE A 104 6.55 -0.09 -5.43
CA ILE A 104 6.67 -0.62 -4.07
C ILE A 104 5.57 -1.64 -3.80
N SER A 105 4.31 -1.29 -4.10
CA SER A 105 3.18 -2.18 -3.91
C SER A 105 3.38 -3.50 -4.66
N VAL A 106 3.74 -3.45 -5.94
CA VAL A 106 4.02 -4.64 -6.77
C VAL A 106 5.16 -5.46 -6.17
N ALA A 107 6.28 -4.83 -5.78
CA ALA A 107 7.41 -5.53 -5.17
C ALA A 107 7.02 -6.27 -3.89
N PHE A 108 6.22 -5.64 -3.02
CA PHE A 108 5.71 -6.27 -1.80
C PHE A 108 4.71 -7.40 -2.09
N TYR A 109 3.84 -7.25 -3.10
CA TYR A 109 2.93 -8.32 -3.53
C TYR A 109 3.70 -9.53 -4.08
N VAL A 110 4.73 -9.30 -4.91
CA VAL A 110 5.58 -10.37 -5.46
C VAL A 110 6.35 -11.07 -4.35
N LEU A 111 6.97 -10.30 -3.44
CA LEU A 111 7.67 -10.85 -2.28
C LEU A 111 6.73 -11.72 -1.46
N GLN A 112 5.55 -11.21 -1.12
CA GLN A 112 4.56 -11.97 -0.36
C GLN A 112 4.07 -13.23 -1.09
N ALA A 113 3.86 -13.17 -2.40
CA ALA A 113 3.48 -14.33 -3.18
C ALA A 113 4.59 -15.41 -3.17
N ALA A 114 5.84 -15.01 -3.37
CA ALA A 114 6.99 -15.91 -3.28
C ALA A 114 7.12 -16.55 -1.89
N LEU A 115 6.88 -15.76 -0.84
CA LEU A 115 6.86 -16.22 0.54
C LEU A 115 5.73 -17.23 0.80
N MET A 116 4.52 -16.95 0.31
CA MET A 116 3.38 -17.89 0.39
C MET A 116 3.65 -19.19 -0.36
N ILE A 117 4.20 -19.12 -1.57
CA ILE A 117 4.55 -20.31 -2.37
C ILE A 117 5.61 -21.15 -1.64
N SER A 118 6.62 -20.51 -1.06
CA SER A 118 7.67 -21.19 -0.28
C SER A 118 7.10 -21.93 0.93
N LEU A 119 6.14 -21.33 1.64
CA LEU A 119 5.43 -21.97 2.74
C LEU A 119 4.58 -23.15 2.25
N ILE A 120 3.82 -22.97 1.17
CA ILE A 120 2.97 -24.02 0.60
C ILE A 120 3.82 -25.21 0.17
N TRP A 121 4.97 -25.00 -0.48
CA TRP A 121 5.87 -26.08 -0.87
C TRP A 121 6.46 -26.81 0.34
N LYS A 122 6.88 -26.09 1.38
CA LYS A 122 7.48 -26.69 2.57
C LYS A 122 6.51 -27.50 3.41
N TYR A 123 5.24 -27.08 3.49
CA TYR A 123 4.22 -27.66 4.36
C TYR A 123 3.04 -28.27 3.59
N TYR A 124 3.22 -28.57 2.31
CA TYR A 124 2.15 -29.04 1.41
C TYR A 124 1.35 -30.22 1.97
N SER A 125 2.04 -31.15 2.65
CA SER A 125 1.48 -32.41 3.13
C SER A 125 1.13 -32.42 4.63
N VAL A 126 1.34 -31.31 5.36
CA VAL A 126 1.12 -31.26 6.82
C VAL A 126 -0.11 -30.38 7.12
N PRO A 127 -1.18 -30.91 7.75
CA PRO A 127 -2.35 -30.12 8.11
C PRO A 127 -2.01 -29.11 9.22
N VAL A 128 -2.40 -27.83 9.04
CA VAL A 128 -2.11 -26.73 9.99
C VAL A 128 -2.83 -26.91 11.32
N ALA A 129 -4.08 -27.34 11.24
CA ALA A 129 -4.94 -27.57 12.38
C ALA A 129 -5.86 -28.73 12.05
N VAL A 130 -6.02 -29.66 13.00
CA VAL A 130 -7.05 -30.70 12.94
C VAL A 130 -8.23 -30.19 13.75
N VAL A 131 -9.31 -29.85 13.06
CA VAL A 131 -10.56 -29.36 13.66
C VAL A 131 -11.60 -30.49 13.58
N PRO A 132 -12.49 -30.64 14.59
CA PRO A 132 -13.51 -31.68 14.57
C PRO A 132 -14.34 -31.57 13.29
N SER A 133 -14.41 -32.63 12.49
CA SER A 133 -15.06 -32.62 11.17
C SER A 133 -16.52 -32.13 11.20
N LYS A 134 -17.19 -32.25 12.36
CA LYS A 134 -18.54 -31.70 12.62
C LYS A 134 -18.65 -30.19 12.39
N TRP A 135 -17.56 -29.43 12.55
CA TRP A 135 -17.58 -27.96 12.39
C TRP A 135 -17.34 -27.49 10.95
N ILE A 136 -16.77 -28.35 10.10
CA ILE A 136 -16.32 -27.99 8.74
C ILE A 136 -17.20 -28.64 7.66
N THR A 137 -18.09 -29.57 8.01
CA THR A 137 -19.01 -30.21 7.05
C THR A 137 -20.10 -29.20 6.63
N PRO A 138 -20.33 -28.92 5.33
CA PRO A 138 -19.90 -29.67 4.12
C PRO A 138 -18.64 -29.13 3.41
N LEU A 139 -18.00 -28.07 3.90
CA LEU A 139 -16.81 -27.43 3.30
C LEU A 139 -15.49 -28.17 3.55
N ASP A 140 -15.51 -29.32 4.23
CA ASP A 140 -14.32 -30.11 4.61
C ASP A 140 -13.39 -30.37 3.42
N ARG A 141 -13.94 -30.66 2.23
CA ARG A 141 -13.14 -30.87 1.01
C ARG A 141 -12.43 -29.61 0.50
N LEU A 142 -13.03 -28.43 0.67
CA LEU A 142 -12.42 -27.15 0.27
C LEU A 142 -11.36 -26.69 1.28
N VAL A 143 -11.64 -26.90 2.57
CA VAL A 143 -10.75 -26.52 3.66
C VAL A 143 -9.54 -27.45 3.76
N ALA A 144 -9.70 -28.74 3.44
CA ALA A 144 -8.63 -29.73 3.44
C ALA A 144 -7.80 -29.80 2.16
N PHE A 145 -8.08 -28.97 1.15
CA PHE A 145 -7.27 -28.93 -0.06
C PHE A 145 -5.98 -28.11 0.19
N PRO A 146 -4.76 -28.64 -0.02
CA PRO A 146 -4.39 -29.87 -0.74
C PRO A 146 -4.12 -31.11 0.14
N THR A 147 -4.10 -30.98 1.47
CA THR A 147 -3.70 -32.04 2.41
C THR A 147 -4.56 -33.31 2.33
N ARG A 148 -5.82 -33.25 1.88
CA ARG A 148 -6.81 -34.35 1.80
C ARG A 148 -7.08 -35.09 3.13
N VAL A 149 -6.54 -34.60 4.25
CA VAL A 149 -6.82 -35.13 5.59
C VAL A 149 -8.19 -34.64 6.04
N ALA A 150 -9.09 -35.56 6.37
CA ALA A 150 -10.43 -35.24 6.90
C ALA A 150 -10.31 -34.43 8.20
N GLY A 151 -10.98 -33.27 8.28
CA GLY A 151 -10.85 -32.34 9.41
C GLY A 151 -9.55 -31.53 9.46
N GLY A 152 -8.63 -31.70 8.50
CA GLY A 152 -7.40 -30.92 8.43
C GLY A 152 -7.60 -29.61 7.68
N VAL A 153 -7.23 -28.47 8.27
CA VAL A 153 -7.15 -27.18 7.56
C VAL A 153 -5.85 -27.16 6.76
N GLY A 154 -5.98 -27.12 5.43
CA GLY A 154 -4.86 -26.95 4.52
C GLY A 154 -4.21 -25.57 4.70
N ILE A 155 -2.90 -25.51 4.48
CA ILE A 155 -2.13 -24.26 4.62
C ILE A 155 -2.64 -23.11 3.74
N THR A 156 -3.20 -23.43 2.58
CA THR A 156 -3.86 -22.50 1.66
C THR A 156 -5.08 -21.85 2.31
N CYS A 157 -5.98 -22.63 2.89
CA CYS A 157 -7.17 -22.14 3.58
C CYS A 157 -6.78 -21.28 4.79
N TRP A 158 -5.81 -21.75 5.59
CA TRP A 158 -5.28 -20.99 6.71
C TRP A 158 -4.72 -19.63 6.30
N ILE A 159 -3.86 -19.58 5.27
CA ILE A 159 -3.29 -18.34 4.74
C ILE A 159 -4.39 -17.39 4.26
N LEU A 160 -5.42 -17.89 3.55
CA LEU A 160 -6.54 -17.08 3.09
C LEU A 160 -7.33 -16.46 4.24
N VAL A 161 -7.66 -17.25 5.27
CA VAL A 161 -8.37 -16.77 6.46
C VAL A 161 -7.53 -15.73 7.19
N CYS A 162 -6.26 -16.00 7.46
CA CYS A 162 -5.37 -15.03 8.10
C CYS A 162 -5.28 -13.72 7.33
N ASN A 163 -5.08 -13.77 6.01
CA ASN A 163 -5.02 -12.58 5.17
C ASN A 163 -6.33 -11.79 5.19
N LYS A 164 -7.48 -12.47 5.21
CA LYS A 164 -8.81 -11.83 5.28
C LYS A 164 -9.08 -11.20 6.63
N VAL A 165 -8.78 -11.91 7.72
CA VAL A 165 -8.93 -11.40 9.09
C VAL A 165 -8.06 -10.16 9.28
N VAL A 166 -6.80 -10.20 8.85
CA VAL A 166 -5.91 -9.04 8.91
C VAL A 166 -6.46 -7.90 8.05
N ALA A 167 -6.91 -8.15 6.83
CA ALA A 167 -7.50 -7.10 5.99
C ALA A 167 -8.73 -6.44 6.65
N ILE A 168 -9.56 -7.21 7.35
CA ILE A 168 -10.73 -6.68 8.08
C ILE A 168 -10.30 -5.87 9.30
N VAL A 169 -9.33 -6.37 10.09
CA VAL A 169 -8.81 -5.69 11.29
C VAL A 169 -8.09 -4.39 10.96
N LEU A 170 -7.47 -4.31 9.77
CA LEU A 170 -6.77 -3.11 9.30
C LEU A 170 -7.65 -2.11 8.57
N HIS A 171 -8.81 -2.53 8.07
CA HIS A 171 -9.77 -1.62 7.42
C HIS A 171 -10.13 -0.38 8.27
N PRO A 172 -10.26 -0.43 9.61
CA PRO A 172 -10.45 0.77 10.42
C PRO A 172 -9.19 1.65 10.61
N PHE A 173 -7.99 1.17 10.25
CA PHE A 173 -6.71 1.87 10.46
C PHE A 173 -6.02 2.35 9.18
N SER A 174 -6.53 1.98 7.99
CA SER A 174 -6.02 2.43 6.68
C SER A 174 -6.88 3.55 6.11
#